data_AF-A0A3P1SEE7-F1
#
_entry.id   AF-A0A3P1SEE7-F1
#
_cell.length_a   1.000
_cell.length_b   1.000
_cell.length_c   1.000
_cell.angle_alpha   90.00
_cell.angle_beta   90.00
_cell.angle_gamma   90.00
#
_symmetry.space_group_name_H-M   'P 1'
#
loop_
_entity.id
_entity.type
_entity.pdbx_description
1 polymer ?
#
loop_
_entity_poly.entity_id
_entity_poly.type
_entity_poly.pdbx_seq_one_letter_code
_entity_poly.pdbx_strand_id
1 'polypeptide(L)'
;MDNAPIGIFDSGLGGLTVARAIIDKLPDEDILYLGDTKNAPYGPRPIAQVREMTLAGLDELASRGVKALVIACNTATAAALSDARERYWIDAGIPVIEVITPAARAAVVATRNRRVGVIGTEATIRSEAYANALAAVPDLTVFTQACPRFVPFVEQGITHGEELEKVAREYLEPLREATVDTLVLGCTHYPLLTGIIGRVMGEGVTLVTSSEATANLTYNTLVDRNMLHEPRSGATEAQYRFLTTAEETSFSHLARRFLGPEVGQAERVCVEGTC
;
A
#
# COMPACT_ATOMS: atom_id res chain seq x y z
N MET A 1 25.32 7.26 -1.16
CA MET A 1 24.49 7.84 -0.09
C MET A 1 23.74 9.01 -0.69
N ASP A 2 22.46 9.14 -0.36
CA ASP A 2 21.55 10.16 -0.89
C ASP A 2 20.59 10.57 0.23
N ASN A 3 20.60 11.85 0.60
CA ASN A 3 19.80 12.36 1.71
C ASN A 3 18.43 12.93 1.25
N ALA A 4 18.10 12.84 -0.04
CA ALA A 4 16.76 13.17 -0.50
C ALA A 4 15.71 12.20 0.08
N PRO A 5 14.46 12.64 0.28
CA PRO A 5 13.43 11.82 0.92
C PRO A 5 12.92 10.70 0.00
N ILE A 6 12.35 9.66 0.62
CA ILE A 6 11.52 8.67 -0.08
C ILE A 6 10.12 9.26 -0.26
N GLY A 7 9.66 9.38 -1.51
CA GLY A 7 8.30 9.79 -1.84
C GLY A 7 7.35 8.60 -1.73
N ILE A 8 6.26 8.74 -0.97
CA ILE A 8 5.24 7.69 -0.81
C ILE A 8 3.88 8.23 -1.25
N PHE A 9 3.28 7.60 -2.26
CA PHE A 9 1.96 7.97 -2.77
C PHE A 9 0.88 6.96 -2.37
N ASP A 10 -0.27 7.45 -1.93
CA ASP A 10 -1.48 6.66 -1.71
C ASP A 10 -2.73 7.44 -2.12
N SER A 11 -3.84 6.72 -2.38
CA SER A 11 -5.14 7.34 -2.66
C SER A 11 -5.72 8.10 -1.46
N GLY A 12 -5.20 7.90 -0.25
CA GLY A 12 -5.71 8.53 0.96
C GLY A 12 -4.75 8.32 2.14
N LEU A 13 -5.27 7.79 3.25
CA LEU A 13 -4.51 7.62 4.49
C LEU A 13 -4.06 6.18 4.74
N GLY A 14 -4.66 5.20 4.08
CA GLY A 14 -4.33 3.79 4.30
C GLY A 14 -2.85 3.49 4.02
N GLY A 15 -2.26 4.17 3.03
CA GLY A 15 -0.84 4.01 2.68
C GLY A 15 0.14 4.36 3.80
N LEU A 16 -0.31 5.04 4.86
CA LEU A 16 0.49 5.25 6.07
C LEU A 16 0.89 3.94 6.75
N THR A 17 0.19 2.81 6.51
CA THR A 17 0.66 1.49 6.95
C THR A 17 1.96 1.07 6.26
N VAL A 18 2.13 1.43 4.97
CA VAL A 18 3.37 1.18 4.21
C VAL A 18 4.44 2.15 4.67
N ALA A 19 4.10 3.43 4.87
CA ALA A 19 5.03 4.41 5.43
C ALA A 19 5.56 3.98 6.79
N ARG A 20 4.69 3.49 7.70
CA ARG A 20 5.09 2.94 8.99
C ARG A 20 6.10 1.81 8.86
N ALA A 21 5.79 0.82 8.01
CA ALA A 21 6.68 -0.32 7.81
C ALA A 21 8.05 0.09 7.24
N ILE A 22 8.07 1.10 6.37
CA ILE A 22 9.32 1.68 5.84
C ILE A 22 10.09 2.38 6.96
N ILE A 23 9.46 3.24 7.75
CA ILE A 23 10.08 3.96 8.89
C ILE A 23 10.68 2.97 9.90
N ASP A 24 9.93 1.92 10.27
CA ASP A 24 10.40 0.90 11.20
C ASP A 24 11.63 0.13 10.67
N LYS A 25 11.73 -0.03 9.34
CA LYS A 25 12.84 -0.74 8.68
C LYS A 25 14.04 0.16 8.39
N LEU A 26 13.79 1.44 8.12
CA LEU A 26 14.73 2.44 7.62
C LEU A 26 14.59 3.73 8.46
N PRO A 27 15.02 3.72 9.73
CA PRO A 27 14.74 4.81 10.68
C PRO A 27 15.50 6.12 10.38
N ASP A 28 16.54 6.08 9.55
CA ASP A 28 17.32 7.26 9.17
C ASP A 28 16.74 8.00 7.96
N GLU A 29 15.76 7.40 7.26
CA GLU A 29 15.22 7.89 6.00
C GLU A 29 14.17 9.00 6.21
N ASP A 30 14.33 10.10 5.46
CA ASP A 30 13.29 11.13 5.39
C ASP A 30 12.13 10.66 4.49
N ILE A 31 10.90 10.97 4.89
CA ILE A 31 9.68 10.56 4.19
C ILE A 31 8.91 11.77 3.71
N LEU A 32 8.51 11.76 2.43
CA LEU A 32 7.52 12.66 1.87
C LEU A 32 6.29 11.86 1.46
N TYR A 33 5.25 11.87 2.28
CA TYR A 33 3.99 11.19 2.01
C TYR A 33 3.03 12.11 1.27
N LEU A 34 2.33 11.62 0.24
CA LEU A 34 1.21 12.28 -0.41
C LEU A 34 -0.01 11.37 -0.45
N GLY A 35 -1.08 11.81 0.20
CA GLY A 35 -2.40 11.18 0.12
C GLY A 35 -3.36 11.97 -0.77
N ASP A 36 -3.89 11.36 -1.83
CA ASP A 36 -4.91 11.98 -2.69
C ASP A 36 -6.33 11.91 -2.09
N THR A 37 -6.49 12.39 -0.87
CA THR A 37 -7.73 12.28 -0.09
C THR A 37 -8.92 12.99 -0.73
N LYS A 38 -8.72 14.00 -1.60
CA LYS A 38 -9.82 14.67 -2.33
C LYS A 38 -10.51 13.72 -3.30
N ASN A 39 -9.76 12.82 -3.93
CA ASN A 39 -10.30 11.86 -4.89
C ASN A 39 -10.50 10.45 -4.31
N ALA A 40 -10.17 10.24 -3.03
CA ALA A 40 -10.48 9.00 -2.35
C ALA A 40 -11.98 8.66 -2.39
N PRO A 41 -12.37 7.37 -2.38
CA PRO A 41 -11.53 6.19 -2.54
C PRO A 41 -11.26 5.86 -4.02
N TYR A 42 -10.12 5.24 -4.32
CA TYR A 42 -9.81 4.74 -5.67
C TYR A 42 -10.48 3.39 -5.98
N GLY A 43 -10.80 2.61 -4.95
CA GLY A 43 -11.31 1.23 -5.07
C GLY A 43 -12.48 1.00 -6.05
N PRO A 44 -13.52 1.85 -6.09
CA PRO A 44 -14.65 1.67 -7.00
C PRO A 44 -14.45 2.32 -8.39
N ARG A 45 -13.36 3.08 -8.60
CA ARG A 45 -13.18 3.91 -9.79
C ARG A 45 -12.72 3.11 -11.02
N PRO A 46 -12.94 3.62 -12.25
CA PRO A 46 -12.37 3.05 -13.46
C PRO A 46 -10.84 3.11 -13.46
N ILE A 47 -10.18 2.08 -14.02
CA ILE A 47 -8.71 1.95 -14.03
C ILE A 47 -8.04 3.13 -14.75
N ALA A 48 -8.63 3.62 -15.86
CA ALA A 48 -8.10 4.77 -16.58
C ALA A 48 -8.05 6.04 -15.70
N GLN A 49 -9.12 6.31 -14.95
CA GLN A 49 -9.15 7.44 -14.03
C GLN A 49 -8.14 7.27 -12.90
N VAL A 50 -8.04 6.08 -12.31
CA VAL A 50 -7.06 5.78 -11.26
C VAL A 50 -5.64 6.01 -11.77
N ARG A 51 -5.32 5.60 -13.00
CA ARG A 51 -4.02 5.81 -13.62
C ARG A 51 -3.67 7.29 -13.72
N GLU A 52 -4.55 8.11 -14.29
CA GLU A 52 -4.34 9.55 -14.43
C GLU A 52 -4.06 10.22 -13.08
N MET A 53 -4.91 9.99 -12.08
CA MET A 53 -4.73 10.58 -10.75
C MET A 53 -3.44 10.09 -10.06
N THR A 54 -3.09 8.82 -10.25
CA THR A 54 -1.84 8.25 -9.69
C THR A 54 -0.61 8.91 -10.31
N LEU A 55 -0.57 9.05 -11.64
CA LEU A 55 0.56 9.67 -12.33
C LEU A 55 0.70 11.15 -11.95
N ALA A 56 -0.41 11.88 -11.81
CA ALA A 56 -0.37 13.27 -11.34
C ALA A 56 0.22 13.39 -9.91
N GLY A 57 -0.16 12.48 -9.01
CA GLY A 57 0.42 12.45 -7.66
C GLY A 57 1.91 12.07 -7.63
N LEU A 58 2.33 11.16 -8.50
CA LEU A 58 3.74 10.79 -8.64
C LEU A 58 4.57 11.93 -9.25
N ASP A 59 4.01 12.69 -10.20
CA ASP A 59 4.64 13.89 -10.75
C ASP A 59 4.90 14.95 -9.68
N GLU A 60 3.92 15.19 -8.81
CA GLU A 60 4.05 16.11 -7.68
C GLU A 60 5.21 15.69 -6.75
N LEU A 61 5.29 14.40 -6.38
CA LEU A 61 6.38 13.89 -5.55
C LEU A 61 7.74 13.98 -6.26
N ALA A 62 7.80 13.59 -7.54
CA ALA A 62 9.03 13.66 -8.34
C ALA A 62 9.56 15.10 -8.44
N SER A 63 8.67 16.07 -8.66
CA SER A 63 9.02 17.50 -8.74
C SER A 63 9.63 18.06 -7.44
N ARG A 64 9.37 17.40 -6.30
CA ARG A 64 9.89 17.76 -4.98
C ARG A 64 11.25 17.14 -4.66
N GLY A 65 11.86 16.43 -5.61
CA GLY A 65 13.22 15.93 -5.51
C GLY A 65 13.36 14.70 -4.60
N VAL A 66 12.44 13.74 -4.72
CA VAL A 66 12.53 12.45 -3.99
C VAL A 66 13.55 11.53 -4.65
N LYS A 67 14.27 10.74 -3.84
CA LYS A 67 15.24 9.76 -4.37
C LYS A 67 14.60 8.45 -4.84
N ALA A 68 13.42 8.13 -4.34
CA ALA A 68 12.65 6.95 -4.72
C ALA A 68 11.16 7.25 -4.60
N LEU A 69 10.36 6.59 -5.41
CA LEU A 69 8.89 6.65 -5.38
C LEU A 69 8.34 5.31 -4.94
N VAL A 70 7.48 5.32 -3.93
CA VAL A 70 6.73 4.16 -3.43
C VAL A 70 5.26 4.36 -3.72
N ILE A 71 4.67 3.51 -4.54
CA ILE A 71 3.22 3.46 -4.76
C ILE A 71 2.61 2.56 -3.68
N ALA A 72 2.16 3.15 -2.57
CA ALA A 72 1.60 2.40 -1.44
C ALA A 72 0.19 1.86 -1.73
N CYS A 73 -0.60 2.56 -2.55
CA CYS A 73 -1.95 2.11 -2.87
C CYS A 73 -1.93 0.90 -3.81
N ASN A 74 -2.56 -0.20 -3.38
CA ASN A 74 -2.72 -1.40 -4.22
C ASN A 74 -3.52 -1.10 -5.49
N THR A 75 -4.57 -0.27 -5.37
CA THR A 75 -5.40 0.12 -6.51
C THR A 75 -4.61 0.99 -7.51
N ALA A 76 -3.78 1.91 -7.01
CA ALA A 76 -2.91 2.75 -7.83
C ALA A 76 -1.83 1.92 -8.54
N THR A 77 -1.19 1.00 -7.81
CA THR A 77 -0.18 0.07 -8.35
C THR A 77 -0.78 -0.76 -9.49
N ALA A 78 -1.96 -1.35 -9.26
CA ALA A 78 -2.68 -2.12 -10.26
C ALA A 78 -3.00 -1.33 -11.54
N ALA A 79 -3.21 -0.02 -11.42
CA ALA A 79 -3.60 0.82 -12.56
C ALA A 79 -2.40 1.40 -13.33
N ALA A 80 -1.33 1.78 -12.63
CA ALA A 80 -0.31 2.70 -13.16
C ALA A 80 1.14 2.21 -13.06
N LEU A 81 1.40 1.00 -12.54
CA LEU A 81 2.79 0.56 -12.31
C LEU A 81 3.65 0.56 -13.58
N SER A 82 3.11 0.08 -14.71
CA SER A 82 3.86 0.05 -15.96
C SER A 82 4.23 1.46 -16.44
N ASP A 83 3.27 2.38 -16.42
CA ASP A 83 3.46 3.77 -16.81
C ASP A 83 4.45 4.49 -15.88
N ALA A 84 4.35 4.25 -14.57
CA ALA A 84 5.25 4.81 -13.57
C ALA A 84 6.68 4.29 -13.73
N ARG A 85 6.86 3.00 -14.03
CA ARG A 85 8.21 2.44 -14.26
C ARG A 85 8.86 3.06 -15.49
N GLU A 86 8.16 3.18 -16.60
CA GLU A 86 8.71 3.83 -17.80
C GLU A 86 9.11 5.28 -17.48
N ARG A 87 8.14 6.05 -16.96
CA ARG A 87 8.32 7.50 -16.77
C ARG A 87 9.33 7.88 -15.69
N TYR A 88 9.35 7.17 -14.56
CA TYR A 88 10.19 7.58 -13.42
C TYR A 88 11.44 6.71 -13.28
N TRP A 89 11.31 5.39 -13.42
CA TRP A 89 12.47 4.50 -13.26
C TRP A 89 13.40 4.58 -14.46
N ILE A 90 12.85 4.42 -15.67
CA ILE A 90 13.65 4.38 -16.90
C ILE A 90 14.05 5.79 -17.33
N ASP A 91 13.07 6.68 -17.54
CA ASP A 91 13.35 8.01 -18.11
C ASP A 91 14.01 8.97 -17.10
N ALA A 92 13.51 9.01 -15.85
CA ALA A 92 14.01 9.93 -14.83
C ALA A 92 15.08 9.33 -13.88
N GLY A 93 15.32 8.02 -13.94
CA GLY A 93 16.29 7.34 -13.07
C GLY A 93 15.89 7.19 -11.60
N ILE A 94 14.62 7.51 -11.25
CA ILE A 94 14.07 7.44 -9.90
C ILE A 94 13.43 6.06 -9.68
N PRO A 95 13.94 5.22 -8.77
CA PRO A 95 13.37 3.90 -8.51
C PRO A 95 11.89 3.97 -8.10
N VAL A 96 11.07 3.13 -8.72
CA VAL A 96 9.65 2.95 -8.45
C VAL A 96 9.41 1.62 -7.74
N ILE A 97 9.12 1.71 -6.44
CA ILE A 97 8.72 0.62 -5.56
C ILE A 97 7.19 0.55 -5.49
N GLU A 98 6.65 -0.64 -5.33
CA GLU A 98 5.21 -0.90 -5.38
C GLU A 98 4.82 -2.06 -4.45
N VAL A 99 3.52 -2.24 -4.24
CA VAL A 99 2.99 -3.12 -3.18
C VAL A 99 2.53 -4.51 -3.63
N ILE A 100 2.32 -4.75 -4.92
CA ILE A 100 1.73 -5.99 -5.44
C ILE A 100 2.77 -7.09 -5.60
N THR A 101 3.85 -6.85 -6.37
CA THR A 101 4.86 -7.89 -6.64
C THR A 101 5.55 -8.40 -5.36
N PRO A 102 5.97 -7.57 -4.39
CA PRO A 102 6.61 -8.09 -3.17
C PRO A 102 5.64 -8.92 -2.33
N ALA A 103 4.36 -8.51 -2.22
CA ALA A 103 3.33 -9.27 -1.52
C ALA A 103 3.03 -10.61 -2.22
N ALA A 104 2.93 -10.60 -3.55
CA ALA A 104 2.76 -11.81 -4.36
C ALA A 104 3.92 -12.81 -4.14
N ARG A 105 5.18 -12.33 -4.18
CA ARG A 105 6.36 -13.16 -3.89
C ARG A 105 6.33 -13.73 -2.47
N ALA A 106 5.98 -12.92 -1.47
CA ALA A 106 5.86 -13.38 -0.10
C ALA A 106 4.79 -14.47 0.05
N ALA A 107 3.66 -14.36 -0.67
CA ALA A 107 2.63 -15.39 -0.67
C ALA A 107 3.08 -16.72 -1.28
N VAL A 108 3.86 -16.67 -2.36
CA VAL A 108 4.45 -17.87 -2.99
C VAL A 108 5.41 -18.59 -2.05
N VAL A 109 6.18 -17.83 -1.27
CA VAL A 109 7.09 -18.42 -0.27
C VAL A 109 6.33 -19.00 0.93
N ALA A 110 5.21 -18.38 1.32
CA ALA A 110 4.44 -18.78 2.49
C ALA A 110 3.53 -20.01 2.25
N THR A 111 2.99 -20.16 1.04
CA THR A 111 2.02 -21.23 0.75
C THR A 111 2.67 -22.62 0.75
N ARG A 112 1.95 -23.59 1.32
CA ARG A 112 2.35 -24.99 1.43
C ARG A 112 1.55 -25.86 0.47
N ASN A 113 0.26 -25.54 0.28
CA ASN A 113 -0.66 -26.26 -0.59
C ASN A 113 -0.82 -25.63 -1.98
N ARG A 114 -0.11 -24.52 -2.24
CA ARG A 114 -0.12 -23.77 -3.51
C ARG A 114 -1.48 -23.13 -3.84
N ARG A 115 -2.31 -22.85 -2.83
CA ARG A 115 -3.62 -22.21 -2.97
C ARG A 115 -3.58 -20.89 -2.23
N VAL A 116 -3.50 -19.80 -3.00
CA VAL A 116 -3.36 -18.44 -2.47
C VAL A 116 -4.65 -17.67 -2.68
N GLY A 117 -5.18 -17.11 -1.60
CA GLY A 117 -6.24 -16.11 -1.65
C GLY A 117 -5.66 -14.70 -1.79
N VAL A 118 -6.38 -13.81 -2.47
CA VAL A 118 -6.08 -12.38 -2.54
C VAL A 118 -7.38 -11.63 -2.30
N ILE A 119 -7.39 -10.77 -1.27
CA ILE A 119 -8.49 -9.83 -1.05
C ILE A 119 -8.05 -8.42 -1.38
N GLY A 120 -8.96 -7.61 -1.92
CA GLY A 120 -8.64 -6.24 -2.29
C GLY A 120 -9.88 -5.40 -2.60
N THR A 121 -9.64 -4.18 -3.07
CA THR A 121 -10.71 -3.33 -3.63
C THR A 121 -11.23 -3.92 -4.94
N GLU A 122 -12.42 -3.48 -5.36
CA GLU A 122 -13.02 -3.92 -6.64
C GLU A 122 -12.09 -3.64 -7.82
N ALA A 123 -11.50 -2.45 -7.90
CA ALA A 123 -10.54 -2.11 -8.95
C ALA A 123 -9.26 -2.95 -8.88
N THR A 124 -8.74 -3.26 -7.69
CA THR A 124 -7.57 -4.13 -7.55
C THR A 124 -7.86 -5.53 -8.06
N ILE A 125 -8.98 -6.13 -7.65
CA ILE A 125 -9.35 -7.49 -8.08
C ILE A 125 -9.68 -7.54 -9.57
N ARG A 126 -10.45 -6.56 -10.08
CA ARG A 126 -10.83 -6.46 -11.50
C ARG A 126 -9.62 -6.22 -12.43
N SER A 127 -8.55 -5.62 -11.94
CA SER A 127 -7.33 -5.40 -12.72
C SER A 127 -6.54 -6.67 -13.02
N GLU A 128 -6.81 -7.76 -12.29
CA GLU A 128 -6.05 -9.01 -12.33
C GLU A 128 -4.55 -8.84 -12.00
N ALA A 129 -4.12 -7.71 -11.45
CA ALA A 129 -2.70 -7.42 -11.22
C ALA A 129 -1.99 -8.48 -10.36
N TYR A 130 -2.65 -8.98 -9.30
CA TYR A 130 -2.12 -10.08 -8.50
C TYR A 130 -2.11 -11.42 -9.25
N ALA A 131 -3.16 -11.72 -10.02
CA ALA A 131 -3.21 -12.94 -10.81
C ALA A 131 -2.08 -12.95 -11.85
N ASN A 132 -1.86 -11.82 -12.53
CA ASN A 132 -0.77 -11.63 -13.49
C ASN A 132 0.61 -11.74 -12.83
N ALA A 133 0.80 -11.13 -11.66
CA ALA A 133 2.07 -11.22 -10.91
C ALA A 133 2.39 -12.67 -10.46
N LEU A 134 1.38 -13.51 -10.31
CA LEU A 134 1.48 -14.90 -9.86
C LEU A 134 1.39 -15.93 -11.00
N ALA A 135 1.03 -15.50 -12.22
CA ALA A 135 0.74 -16.39 -13.35
C ALA A 135 1.92 -17.27 -13.78
N ALA A 136 3.15 -16.77 -13.59
CA ALA A 136 4.38 -17.50 -13.95
C ALA A 136 4.77 -18.57 -12.91
N VAL A 137 4.08 -18.67 -11.78
CA VAL A 137 4.40 -19.63 -10.72
C VAL A 137 3.70 -20.96 -11.03
N PRO A 138 4.45 -22.03 -11.36
CA PRO A 138 3.86 -23.31 -11.78
C PRO A 138 2.99 -23.90 -10.68
N ASP A 139 1.93 -24.64 -10.99
CA ASP A 139 1.08 -25.34 -10.01
C ASP A 139 0.49 -24.46 -8.89
N LEU A 140 0.45 -23.13 -9.05
CA LEU A 140 -0.17 -22.20 -8.11
C LEU A 140 -1.61 -21.90 -8.55
N THR A 141 -2.57 -22.05 -7.64
CA THR A 141 -3.96 -21.61 -7.88
C THR A 141 -4.24 -20.36 -7.07
N VAL A 142 -4.67 -19.30 -7.76
CA VAL A 142 -4.98 -18.01 -7.15
C VAL A 142 -6.49 -17.81 -7.10
N PHE A 143 -7.00 -17.44 -5.93
CA PHE A 143 -8.40 -17.12 -5.68
C PHE A 143 -8.50 -15.66 -5.29
N THR A 144 -9.38 -14.89 -5.93
CA THR A 144 -9.49 -13.45 -5.71
C THR A 144 -10.87 -13.08 -5.21
N GLN A 145 -10.95 -12.19 -4.23
CA GLN A 145 -12.21 -11.70 -3.68
C GLN A 145 -12.17 -10.19 -3.42
N ALA A 146 -13.14 -9.46 -3.95
CA ALA A 146 -13.32 -8.05 -3.65
C ALA A 146 -14.01 -7.87 -2.29
N CYS A 147 -13.50 -6.96 -1.45
CA CYS A 147 -14.04 -6.67 -0.12
C CYS A 147 -14.33 -5.16 0.05
N PRO A 148 -15.27 -4.58 -0.72
CA PRO A 148 -15.47 -3.12 -0.78
C PRO A 148 -15.86 -2.51 0.58
N ARG A 149 -16.57 -3.25 1.44
CA ARG A 149 -17.02 -2.74 2.75
C ARG A 149 -15.92 -2.65 3.81
N PHE A 150 -14.77 -3.32 3.63
CA PHE A 150 -13.69 -3.29 4.62
C PHE A 150 -13.06 -1.90 4.79
N VAL A 151 -12.92 -1.12 3.70
CA VAL A 151 -12.32 0.22 3.75
C VAL A 151 -13.17 1.17 4.63
N PRO A 152 -14.50 1.32 4.41
CA PRO A 152 -15.35 2.13 5.28
C PRO A 152 -15.30 1.75 6.76
N PHE A 153 -15.25 0.44 7.09
CA PHE A 153 -15.13 0.01 8.49
C PHE A 153 -13.83 0.53 9.12
N VAL A 154 -12.71 0.39 8.43
CA VAL A 154 -11.40 0.85 8.92
C VAL A 154 -11.36 2.38 9.10
N GLU A 155 -11.89 3.13 8.13
CA GLU A 155 -11.94 4.59 8.20
C GLU A 155 -12.85 5.10 9.32
N GLN A 156 -13.95 4.41 9.60
CA GLN A 156 -14.82 4.67 10.76
C GLN A 156 -14.22 4.18 12.09
N GLY A 157 -13.13 3.42 12.03
CA GLY A 157 -12.46 2.88 13.19
C GLY A 157 -13.05 1.61 13.79
N ILE A 158 -13.92 0.96 13.04
CA ILE A 158 -14.56 -0.28 13.41
C ILE A 158 -13.64 -1.41 12.93
N THR A 159 -12.89 -2.00 13.85
CA THR A 159 -11.96 -3.12 13.58
C THR A 159 -12.41 -4.43 14.22
N HIS A 160 -13.53 -4.41 14.93
CA HIS A 160 -14.15 -5.54 15.60
C HIS A 160 -15.68 -5.32 15.70
N GLY A 161 -16.42 -6.37 16.07
CA GLY A 161 -17.86 -6.33 16.27
C GLY A 161 -18.62 -7.27 15.34
N GLU A 162 -19.89 -7.56 15.71
CA GLU A 162 -20.72 -8.57 15.03
C GLU A 162 -20.96 -8.26 13.56
N GLU A 163 -21.18 -6.98 13.21
CA GLU A 163 -21.44 -6.58 11.83
C GLU A 163 -20.21 -6.83 10.94
N LEU A 164 -19.03 -6.40 11.39
CA LEU A 164 -17.79 -6.62 10.67
C LEU A 164 -17.46 -8.12 10.58
N GLU A 165 -17.70 -8.89 11.63
CA GLU A 165 -17.51 -10.35 11.60
C GLU A 165 -18.41 -11.01 10.55
N LYS A 166 -19.68 -10.61 10.47
CA LYS A 166 -20.61 -11.12 9.45
C LYS A 166 -20.13 -10.80 8.04
N VAL A 167 -19.70 -9.56 7.79
CA VAL A 167 -19.18 -9.13 6.49
C VAL A 167 -17.88 -9.86 6.13
N ALA A 168 -16.99 -10.05 7.10
CA ALA A 168 -15.76 -10.81 6.91
C ALA A 168 -16.05 -12.27 6.56
N ARG A 169 -17.00 -12.92 7.25
CA ARG A 169 -17.43 -14.29 6.91
C ARG A 169 -17.99 -14.38 5.49
N GLU A 170 -18.88 -13.47 5.12
CA GLU A 170 -19.47 -13.44 3.79
C GLU A 170 -18.41 -13.33 2.68
N TYR A 171 -17.46 -12.41 2.81
CA TYR A 171 -16.40 -12.27 1.82
C TYR A 171 -15.40 -13.43 1.83
N LEU A 172 -15.06 -13.96 3.00
CA LEU A 172 -13.97 -14.93 3.12
C LEU A 172 -14.43 -16.37 2.90
N GLU A 173 -15.73 -16.66 2.93
CA GLU A 173 -16.25 -18.03 2.76
C GLU A 173 -15.81 -18.69 1.45
N PRO A 174 -15.88 -18.05 0.27
CA PRO A 174 -15.40 -18.66 -0.97
C PRO A 174 -13.91 -19.04 -0.92
N LEU A 175 -13.09 -18.28 -0.19
CA LEU A 175 -11.66 -18.58 -0.01
C LEU A 175 -11.44 -19.75 0.96
N ARG A 176 -12.28 -19.86 1.99
CA ARG A 176 -12.28 -20.99 2.94
C ARG A 176 -12.72 -22.28 2.27
N GLU A 177 -13.78 -22.26 1.47
CA GLU A 177 -14.22 -23.38 0.65
C GLU A 177 -13.15 -23.78 -0.37
N ALA A 178 -12.47 -22.79 -0.94
CA ALA A 178 -11.30 -22.99 -1.77
C ALA A 178 -10.05 -23.43 -0.98
N THR A 179 -10.11 -23.67 0.33
CA THR A 179 -9.01 -24.20 1.15
C THR A 179 -7.66 -23.49 0.94
N VAL A 180 -7.69 -22.15 0.78
CA VAL A 180 -6.45 -21.37 0.70
C VAL A 180 -5.70 -21.47 2.03
N ASP A 181 -4.37 -21.63 1.99
CA ASP A 181 -3.53 -21.64 3.18
C ASP A 181 -2.74 -20.34 3.38
N THR A 182 -2.86 -19.43 2.41
CA THR A 182 -2.17 -18.14 2.39
C THR A 182 -3.12 -17.10 1.82
N LEU A 183 -3.23 -15.96 2.49
CA LEU A 183 -4.14 -14.87 2.11
C LEU A 183 -3.38 -13.54 2.02
N VAL A 184 -3.32 -12.96 0.83
CA VAL A 184 -2.75 -11.64 0.60
C VAL A 184 -3.77 -10.56 0.95
N LEU A 185 -3.37 -9.65 1.82
CA LEU A 185 -4.10 -8.43 2.17
C LEU A 185 -3.77 -7.32 1.17
N GLY A 186 -4.38 -7.39 -0.02
CA GLY A 186 -4.15 -6.51 -1.18
C GLY A 186 -4.84 -5.14 -1.08
N CYS A 187 -4.86 -4.54 0.11
CA CYS A 187 -5.32 -3.19 0.35
C CYS A 187 -4.61 -2.61 1.57
N THR A 188 -4.25 -1.33 1.51
CA THR A 188 -3.51 -0.62 2.56
C THR A 188 -4.26 -0.53 3.89
N HIS A 189 -5.58 -0.72 3.90
CA HIS A 189 -6.41 -0.68 5.11
C HIS A 189 -6.44 -2.02 5.85
N TYR A 190 -6.22 -3.13 5.15
CA TYR A 190 -6.47 -4.47 5.70
C TYR A 190 -5.49 -4.94 6.78
N PRO A 191 -4.26 -4.40 6.94
CA PRO A 191 -3.45 -4.66 8.13
C PRO A 191 -4.19 -4.39 9.45
N LEU A 192 -5.08 -3.38 9.49
CA LEU A 192 -5.90 -3.06 10.67
C LEU A 192 -7.05 -4.04 10.92
N LEU A 193 -7.32 -4.96 9.99
CA LEU A 193 -8.33 -6.00 10.08
C LEU A 193 -7.73 -7.40 10.26
N THR A 194 -6.41 -7.52 10.43
CA THR A 194 -5.72 -8.81 10.61
C THR A 194 -6.33 -9.67 11.70
N GLY A 195 -6.73 -9.08 12.84
CA GLY A 195 -7.39 -9.79 13.92
C GLY A 195 -8.71 -10.47 13.50
N ILE A 196 -9.62 -9.73 12.86
CA ILE A 196 -10.92 -10.29 12.45
C ILE A 196 -10.78 -11.24 11.25
N ILE A 197 -9.92 -10.91 10.29
CA ILE A 197 -9.64 -11.76 9.12
C ILE A 197 -9.01 -13.07 9.57
N GLY A 198 -8.01 -13.02 10.46
CA GLY A 198 -7.36 -14.22 11.02
C GLY A 198 -8.34 -15.08 11.81
N ARG A 199 -9.24 -14.48 12.59
CA ARG A 199 -10.30 -15.21 13.31
C ARG A 199 -11.26 -15.94 12.36
N VAL A 200 -11.62 -15.34 11.23
CA VAL A 200 -12.53 -15.94 10.25
C VAL A 200 -11.85 -17.02 9.41
N MET A 201 -10.62 -16.78 8.95
CA MET A 201 -9.85 -17.74 8.15
C MET A 201 -9.33 -18.93 8.98
N GLY A 202 -9.01 -18.69 10.25
CA GLY A 202 -8.40 -19.67 11.16
C GLY A 202 -6.87 -19.67 11.12
N GLU A 203 -6.25 -20.31 12.12
CA GLU A 203 -4.80 -20.34 12.32
C GLU A 203 -4.02 -21.08 11.22
N GLY A 204 -4.71 -21.89 10.42
CA GLY A 204 -4.12 -22.60 9.29
C GLY A 204 -3.80 -21.72 8.08
N VAL A 205 -4.20 -20.44 8.09
CA VAL A 205 -4.03 -19.51 6.98
C VAL A 205 -3.02 -18.43 7.32
N THR A 206 -1.95 -18.35 6.53
CA THR A 206 -0.92 -17.31 6.67
C THR A 206 -1.40 -16.00 6.04
N LEU A 207 -1.46 -14.93 6.83
CA LEU A 207 -1.81 -13.60 6.31
C LEU A 207 -0.55 -12.88 5.82
N VAL A 208 -0.57 -12.41 4.57
CA VAL A 208 0.54 -11.66 3.96
C VAL A 208 0.13 -10.20 3.79
N THR A 209 0.86 -9.29 4.43
CA THR A 209 0.63 -7.85 4.30
C THR A 209 1.47 -7.24 3.20
N SER A 210 0.91 -6.28 2.47
CA SER A 210 1.66 -5.51 1.47
C SER A 210 2.77 -4.67 2.11
N SER A 211 2.52 -4.13 3.30
CA SER A 211 3.37 -3.12 3.95
C SER A 211 4.77 -3.65 4.28
N GLU A 212 4.86 -4.83 4.93
CA GLU A 212 6.15 -5.42 5.32
C GLU A 212 6.97 -5.85 4.09
N ALA A 213 6.31 -6.51 3.12
CA ALA A 213 6.97 -6.95 1.90
C ALA A 213 7.53 -5.76 1.10
N THR A 214 6.80 -4.64 1.07
CA THR A 214 7.21 -3.41 0.40
C THR A 214 8.37 -2.74 1.14
N ALA A 215 8.35 -2.67 2.48
CA ALA A 215 9.46 -2.12 3.24
C ALA A 215 10.78 -2.88 3.00
N ASN A 216 10.71 -4.21 2.92
CA ASN A 216 11.87 -5.04 2.55
C ASN A 216 12.36 -4.77 1.12
N LEU A 217 11.43 -4.58 0.16
CA LEU A 217 11.78 -4.21 -1.21
C LEU A 217 12.43 -2.82 -1.29
N THR A 218 11.92 -1.84 -0.54
CA THR A 218 12.50 -0.50 -0.44
C THR A 218 13.93 -0.58 0.09
N TYR A 219 14.15 -1.27 1.21
CA TYR A 219 15.48 -1.48 1.79
C TYR A 219 16.47 -2.05 0.76
N ASN A 220 16.12 -3.18 0.12
CA ASN A 220 16.99 -3.82 -0.86
C ASN A 220 17.28 -2.89 -2.05
N THR A 221 16.26 -2.20 -2.56
CA THR A 221 16.40 -1.27 -3.69
C THR A 221 17.37 -0.13 -3.37
N LEU A 222 17.28 0.46 -2.18
CA LEU A 222 18.16 1.56 -1.77
C LEU A 222 19.59 1.07 -1.50
N VAL A 223 19.76 -0.12 -0.91
CA VAL A 223 21.07 -0.74 -0.68
C VAL A 223 21.77 -1.04 -2.00
N ASP A 224 21.10 -1.74 -2.91
CA ASP A 224 21.66 -2.19 -4.19
C ASP A 224 22.09 -1.01 -5.07
N ARG A 225 21.46 0.15 -4.88
CA ARG A 225 21.74 1.39 -5.63
C ARG A 225 22.63 2.36 -4.87
N ASN A 226 23.08 2.02 -3.65
CA ASN A 226 23.86 2.91 -2.78
C ASN A 226 23.17 4.26 -2.50
N MET A 227 21.84 4.23 -2.30
CA MET A 227 20.95 5.39 -2.12
C MET A 227 20.45 5.54 -0.68
N LEU A 228 20.97 4.76 0.27
CA LEU A 228 20.65 4.96 1.69
C LEU A 228 21.05 6.37 2.14
N HIS A 229 20.23 6.92 3.04
CA HIS A 229 20.56 8.14 3.77
C HIS A 229 21.85 7.93 4.59
N GLU A 230 22.63 8.99 4.79
CA GLU A 230 23.77 8.94 5.69
C GLU A 230 23.32 8.63 7.13
N PRO A 231 24.03 7.77 7.89
CA PRO A 231 23.65 7.49 9.26
C PRO A 231 23.52 8.78 10.08
N ARG A 232 22.39 8.98 10.75
CA ARG A 232 22.18 10.20 11.54
C ARG A 232 22.97 10.08 12.84
N SER A 233 23.95 10.99 13.04
CA SER A 233 24.73 11.06 14.28
C SER A 233 24.19 12.18 15.19
N GLY A 234 23.74 11.84 16.40
CA GLY A 234 23.30 12.81 17.41
C GLY A 234 21.78 12.90 17.56
N ALA A 235 21.26 14.12 17.82
CA ALA A 235 19.84 14.39 18.09
C ALA A 235 19.02 14.76 16.83
N THR A 236 19.57 14.59 15.63
CA THR A 236 18.84 14.85 14.39
C THR A 236 17.96 13.67 14.03
N GLU A 237 16.66 13.79 14.28
CA GLU A 237 15.65 12.79 13.91
C GLU A 237 15.33 12.85 12.40
N ALA A 238 14.86 11.75 11.83
CA ALA A 238 14.33 11.72 10.47
C ALA A 238 13.10 12.65 10.34
N GLN A 239 12.95 13.26 9.17
CA GLN A 239 11.87 14.19 8.88
C GLN A 239 10.76 13.48 8.11
N TYR A 240 9.55 13.53 8.68
CA TYR A 240 8.35 13.00 8.04
C TYR A 240 7.43 14.14 7.67
N ARG A 241 7.25 14.37 6.37
CA ARG A 241 6.36 15.38 5.80
C ARG A 241 5.15 14.71 5.17
N PHE A 242 3.98 15.25 5.45
CA PHE A 242 2.71 14.72 4.95
C PHE A 242 2.04 15.77 4.07
N LEU A 243 1.64 15.37 2.87
CA LEU A 243 0.90 16.16 1.90
C LEU A 243 -0.48 15.54 1.70
N THR A 244 -1.49 16.37 1.47
CA THR A 244 -2.87 15.94 1.25
C THR A 244 -3.57 16.82 0.22
N THR A 245 -4.47 16.26 -0.59
CA THR A 245 -5.22 17.04 -1.60
C THR A 245 -6.55 17.60 -1.08
N ALA A 246 -7.09 17.10 0.04
CA ALA A 246 -8.31 17.64 0.67
C ALA A 246 -8.02 18.71 1.75
N GLU A 247 -9.05 19.46 2.14
CA GLU A 247 -8.94 20.45 3.22
C GLU A 247 -8.74 19.79 4.60
N GLU A 248 -7.85 20.38 5.39
CA GLU A 248 -7.04 19.79 6.49
C GLU A 248 -7.79 19.24 7.72
N THR A 249 -9.13 19.24 7.77
CA THR A 249 -9.84 19.13 9.06
C THR A 249 -9.91 17.72 9.66
N SER A 250 -9.60 16.65 8.91
CA SER A 250 -9.70 15.26 9.41
C SER A 250 -8.43 14.40 9.24
N PHE A 251 -7.39 14.90 8.57
CA PHE A 251 -6.19 14.11 8.24
C PHE A 251 -5.53 13.55 9.49
N SER A 252 -5.23 14.40 10.47
CA SER A 252 -4.41 14.03 11.64
C SER A 252 -5.06 12.97 12.54
N HIS A 253 -6.38 12.98 12.69
CA HIS A 253 -7.08 12.01 13.55
C HIS A 253 -7.09 10.61 12.95
N LEU A 254 -7.43 10.47 11.67
CA LEU A 254 -7.39 9.16 10.98
C LEU A 254 -5.95 8.69 10.77
N ALA A 255 -5.03 9.58 10.39
CA ALA A 255 -3.64 9.23 10.13
C ALA A 255 -2.94 8.62 11.36
N ARG A 256 -3.22 9.14 12.56
CA ARG A 256 -2.70 8.59 13.82
C ARG A 256 -3.10 7.13 14.06
N ARG A 257 -4.21 6.66 13.47
CA ARG A 257 -4.60 5.25 13.54
C ARG A 257 -3.68 4.34 12.74
N PHE A 258 -3.08 4.85 11.66
CA PHE A 258 -2.25 4.06 10.75
C PHE A 258 -0.76 4.14 11.09
N LEU A 259 -0.24 5.35 11.35
CA LEU A 259 1.18 5.57 11.58
C LEU A 259 1.55 5.71 13.06
N GLY A 260 0.64 6.21 13.89
CA GLY A 260 0.90 6.48 15.31
C GLY A 260 1.25 7.95 15.60
N PRO A 261 1.99 8.23 16.69
CA PRO A 261 2.29 9.61 17.14
C PRO A 261 3.19 10.41 16.19
N GLU A 262 3.84 9.76 15.23
CA GLU A 262 4.76 10.36 14.25
C GLU A 262 4.04 11.25 13.22
N VAL A 263 2.70 11.18 13.17
CA VAL A 263 1.89 12.04 12.31
C VAL A 263 1.91 13.48 12.81
N GLY A 264 2.62 14.33 12.07
CA GLY A 264 2.62 15.78 12.21
C GLY A 264 1.43 16.48 11.53
N GLN A 265 1.59 17.77 11.24
CA GLN A 265 0.65 18.49 10.38
C GLN A 265 0.82 18.05 8.92
N ALA A 266 -0.28 17.99 8.18
CA ALA A 266 -0.24 17.76 6.74
C ALA A 266 -0.36 19.09 6.01
N GLU A 267 0.39 19.28 4.93
CA GLU A 267 0.35 20.44 4.04
C GLU A 267 -0.63 20.15 2.90
N ARG A 268 -1.61 21.03 2.69
CA ARG A 268 -2.49 20.93 1.51
C ARG A 268 -1.70 21.25 0.23
N VAL A 269 -1.82 20.37 -0.77
CA VAL A 269 -1.22 20.58 -2.09
C VAL A 269 -2.26 20.45 -3.20
N CYS A 270 -1.92 21.02 -4.35
CA CYS A 270 -2.78 21.11 -5.52
C CYS A 270 -2.11 20.31 -6.65
N VAL A 271 -2.52 19.06 -6.80
CA VAL A 271 -2.11 18.16 -7.90
C VAL A 271 -3.03 18.42 -9.10
N GLU A 272 -2.57 18.28 -10.34
CA GLU A 272 -3.42 18.47 -11.54
C GLU A 272 -4.76 17.71 -11.41
N GLY A 273 -5.88 18.42 -11.58
CA GLY A 273 -7.24 17.88 -11.40
C GLY A 273 -7.77 17.90 -9.95
N THR A 274 -6.99 18.37 -8.98
CA THR A 274 -7.40 18.53 -7.56
C THR A 274 -7.55 19.98 -7.11
N CYS A 275 -7.22 20.93 -7.98
CA CYS A 275 -7.79 22.27 -8.00
C CYS A 275 -8.93 22.23 -9.03
#